data_AF-A0A524N3N5-F1
#
_entry.id   AF-A0A524N3N5-F1
#
_cell.length_a   1.000
_cell.length_b   1.000
_cell.length_c   1.000
_cell.angle_alpha   90.00
_cell.angle_beta   90.00
_cell.angle_gamma   90.00
#
_symmetry.space_group_name_H-M   'P 1'
#
loop_
_entity.id
_entity.type
_entity.pdbx_description
1 polymer ?
#
loop_
_entity_poly.entity_id
_entity_poly.type
_entity_poly.pdbx_seq_one_letter_code
_entity_poly.pdbx_strand_id
1 'polypeptide(L)'
;MLKYAIVVILALQVAMPAIAHETDIAARERNRAIVNAAYEEKLRTCGDDPNMLILPGLVADSTGKTVRITCEATGMKKTDPAEFLVIAENSDHDYEAFAVSLAKPSDIHKALEFIGIKPGSPANADKLRFWPKGERVIITFEWDMPENGDADTPSERRRARAESLMMDKETGTTLPEDGFVFVGSAWLDDPDHPGKRFYAADRLGPNAIVSHYNDHETVLDVPRQAPQGQVYGRQVPSDAYTFTNAGQIIEVLLEPEYRDGRQRVADIRLKIAPAPGREDTASTIADVAFELIEGESTVLAGGNDLKDMLAVFERLASDGRDPFVTLDLDPRLKLKVAKDLSLFLRSIDRIGGIRIEPPPAGQLYYKSFSPGEALRDRANAVVHPWELRLMQDNDKITGTLTFVDDVLNEQTGEVTLQVTDYPASTLEEIGRVLEMKDKFDRPLGLIVAVVFAPADMEYRALMTYVGKVLETRPTVWVFAEE
;
A
#
# COMPACT_ATOMS: atom_id res chain seq x y z
N MET A 1 17.71 31.01 -21.69
CA MET A 1 16.31 31.18 -22.15
C MET A 1 15.66 29.83 -22.53
N LEU A 2 15.84 28.80 -21.70
CA LEU A 2 15.06 27.57 -21.57
C LEU A 2 15.79 26.77 -20.48
N LYS A 3 15.09 26.03 -19.60
CA LYS A 3 15.55 25.40 -18.34
C LYS A 3 15.28 26.27 -17.11
N TYR A 4 14.05 26.21 -16.62
CA TYR A 4 13.66 26.15 -15.21
C TYR A 4 12.15 25.96 -15.21
N ALA A 5 11.73 24.75 -15.61
CA ALA A 5 10.38 24.28 -15.29
C ALA A 5 10.49 23.72 -13.88
N ILE A 6 10.04 24.50 -12.92
CA ILE A 6 9.72 24.09 -11.56
C ILE A 6 8.82 22.86 -11.67
N VAL A 7 9.36 21.66 -11.43
CA VAL A 7 8.54 20.46 -11.20
C VAL A 7 8.18 20.50 -9.73
N VAL A 8 7.25 21.39 -9.40
CA VAL A 8 6.39 21.17 -8.26
C VAL A 8 5.48 20.02 -8.71
N ILE A 9 5.61 18.86 -8.06
CA ILE A 9 4.55 17.84 -8.08
C ILE A 9 3.41 18.42 -7.23
N LEU A 10 2.80 19.50 -7.72
CA LEU A 10 1.39 19.72 -7.52
C LEU A 10 0.77 18.55 -8.27
N ALA A 11 -0.05 17.76 -7.59
CA ALA A 11 -1.06 16.99 -8.26
C ALA A 11 -1.90 18.00 -9.06
N LEU A 12 -1.49 18.27 -10.30
CA LEU A 12 -2.36 18.82 -11.30
C LEU A 12 -3.40 17.72 -11.50
N GLN A 13 -4.47 17.80 -10.72
CA GLN A 13 -5.80 17.50 -11.23
C GLN A 13 -5.96 18.37 -12.47
N VAL A 14 -5.40 17.89 -13.59
CA VAL A 14 -5.88 18.30 -14.89
C VAL A 14 -7.31 17.80 -14.83
N ALA A 15 -8.24 18.72 -14.58
CA ALA A 15 -9.61 18.55 -14.96
C ALA A 15 -9.58 18.36 -16.47
N MET A 16 -9.29 17.13 -16.91
CA MET A 16 -9.78 16.67 -18.18
C MET A 16 -11.26 16.97 -18.13
N PRO A 17 -11.85 17.58 -19.16
CA PRO A 17 -13.29 17.67 -19.23
C PRO A 17 -13.78 16.25 -18.99
N ALA A 18 -14.52 16.04 -17.90
CA ALA A 18 -15.19 14.78 -17.65
C ALA A 18 -15.91 14.49 -18.96
N ILE A 19 -15.37 13.55 -19.74
CA ILE A 19 -16.16 12.89 -20.75
C ILE A 19 -17.08 12.10 -19.86
N ALA A 20 -18.20 12.73 -19.48
CA ALA A 20 -19.26 12.09 -18.76
C ALA A 20 -19.62 10.91 -19.65
N HIS A 21 -19.11 9.74 -19.28
CA HIS A 21 -19.63 8.50 -19.82
C HIS A 21 -21.07 8.57 -19.35
N GLU A 22 -21.98 8.80 -20.30
CA GLU A 22 -23.36 9.10 -19.98
C GLU A 22 -23.92 7.85 -19.34
N THR A 23 -23.85 7.81 -18.01
CA THR A 23 -24.42 6.78 -17.19
C THR A 23 -25.87 6.66 -17.66
N ASP A 24 -26.28 5.49 -18.15
CA ASP A 24 -27.69 5.28 -18.46
C ASP A 24 -28.44 5.23 -17.13
N ILE A 25 -28.82 6.42 -16.63
CA ILE A 25 -29.55 6.60 -15.36
C ILE A 25 -30.81 5.73 -15.37
N ALA A 26 -31.47 5.61 -16.53
CA ALA A 26 -32.64 4.77 -16.67
C ALA A 26 -32.29 3.28 -16.57
N ALA A 27 -31.15 2.82 -17.10
CA ALA A 27 -30.66 1.46 -16.84
C ALA A 27 -30.39 1.21 -15.37
N ARG A 28 -29.73 2.14 -14.68
CA ARG A 28 -29.42 1.99 -13.26
C ARG A 28 -30.66 1.90 -12.39
N GLU A 29 -31.67 2.74 -12.65
CA GLU A 29 -32.96 2.66 -11.95
C GLU A 29 -33.67 1.32 -12.20
N ARG A 30 -33.67 0.81 -13.44
CA ARG A 30 -34.19 -0.53 -13.76
C ARG A 30 -33.44 -1.62 -13.00
N ASN A 31 -32.11 -1.58 -12.99
CA ASN A 31 -31.28 -2.57 -12.32
C ASN A 31 -31.47 -2.55 -10.80
N ARG A 32 -31.62 -1.36 -10.18
CA ARG A 32 -31.98 -1.24 -8.77
C ARG A 32 -33.31 -1.90 -8.45
N ALA A 33 -34.33 -1.73 -9.30
CA ALA A 33 -35.63 -2.38 -9.10
C ALA A 33 -35.51 -3.91 -9.16
N ILE A 34 -34.72 -4.44 -10.10
CA ILE A 34 -34.42 -5.88 -10.20
C ILE A 34 -33.72 -6.38 -8.94
N VAL A 35 -32.69 -5.67 -8.47
CA VAL A 35 -31.94 -6.02 -7.26
C VAL A 35 -32.84 -6.00 -6.02
N ASN A 36 -33.69 -4.98 -5.86
CA ASN A 36 -34.59 -4.88 -4.72
C ASN A 36 -35.60 -6.03 -4.70
N ALA A 37 -36.19 -6.38 -5.85
CA ALA A 37 -37.10 -7.53 -5.95
C ALA A 37 -36.39 -8.85 -5.63
N ALA A 38 -35.16 -9.04 -6.13
CA ALA A 38 -34.36 -10.22 -5.82
C ALA A 38 -33.98 -10.30 -4.33
N TYR A 39 -33.66 -9.17 -3.70
CA TYR A 39 -33.36 -9.06 -2.28
C TYR A 39 -34.56 -9.46 -1.41
N GLU A 40 -35.75 -8.93 -1.69
CA GLU A 40 -36.99 -9.27 -0.98
C GLU A 40 -37.31 -10.77 -1.11
N GLU A 41 -37.16 -11.34 -2.30
CA GLU A 41 -37.40 -12.76 -2.54
C GLU A 41 -36.38 -13.65 -1.82
N LYS A 42 -35.10 -13.26 -1.79
CA LYS A 42 -34.05 -13.98 -1.05
C LYS A 42 -34.25 -13.92 0.45
N LEU A 43 -34.67 -12.78 1.00
CA LEU A 43 -35.04 -12.68 2.41
C LEU A 43 -36.21 -13.62 2.74
N ARG A 44 -37.23 -13.68 1.88
CA ARG A 44 -38.40 -14.56 2.09
C ARG A 44 -38.04 -16.05 2.06
N THR A 45 -37.06 -16.44 1.24
CA THR A 45 -36.72 -17.85 1.02
C THR A 45 -35.56 -18.35 1.88
N CYS A 46 -34.63 -17.47 2.26
CA CYS A 46 -33.38 -17.82 2.95
C CYS A 46 -33.07 -16.93 4.17
N GLY A 47 -33.91 -15.96 4.53
CA GLY A 47 -33.60 -14.97 5.57
C GLY A 47 -33.40 -15.54 6.98
N ASP A 48 -33.96 -16.72 7.26
CA ASP A 48 -33.80 -17.42 8.55
C ASP A 48 -32.60 -18.41 8.56
N ASP A 49 -31.90 -18.61 7.43
CA ASP A 49 -30.74 -19.50 7.37
C ASP A 49 -29.50 -18.80 7.96
N PRO A 50 -28.93 -19.28 9.08
CA PRO A 50 -27.77 -18.66 9.70
C PRO A 50 -26.49 -18.74 8.84
N ASN A 51 -26.48 -19.57 7.80
CA ASN A 51 -25.36 -19.67 6.87
C ASN A 51 -25.47 -18.73 5.67
N MET A 52 -26.58 -17.97 5.58
CA MET A 52 -26.82 -17.01 4.51
C MET A 52 -26.86 -15.60 5.08
N LEU A 53 -26.09 -14.68 4.47
CA LEU A 53 -26.20 -13.25 4.70
C LEU A 53 -26.76 -12.61 3.43
N ILE A 54 -27.96 -12.03 3.54
CA ILE A 54 -28.67 -11.38 2.44
C ILE A 54 -28.67 -9.87 2.71
N LEU A 55 -28.05 -9.10 1.81
CA LEU A 55 -28.02 -7.63 1.85
C LEU A 55 -28.43 -7.07 0.48
N PRO A 56 -28.84 -5.80 0.37
CA PRO A 56 -29.16 -5.21 -0.94
C PRO A 56 -27.99 -5.38 -1.92
N GLY A 57 -28.27 -5.98 -3.07
CA GLY A 57 -27.27 -6.22 -4.12
C GLY A 57 -26.27 -7.33 -3.86
N LEU A 58 -26.37 -8.08 -2.74
CA LEU A 58 -25.42 -9.16 -2.45
C LEU A 58 -26.01 -10.34 -1.66
N VAL A 59 -25.44 -11.52 -1.89
CA VAL A 59 -25.72 -12.75 -1.14
C VAL A 59 -24.41 -13.41 -0.75
N ALA A 60 -24.23 -13.72 0.53
CA ALA A 60 -23.08 -14.48 1.02
C ALA A 60 -23.51 -15.80 1.64
N ASP A 61 -22.75 -16.86 1.36
CA ASP A 61 -22.93 -18.22 1.86
C ASP A 61 -21.67 -18.65 2.61
N SER A 62 -21.79 -18.81 3.92
CA SER A 62 -20.68 -19.17 4.81
C SER A 62 -20.29 -20.65 4.72
N THR A 63 -21.19 -21.51 4.23
CA THR A 63 -20.93 -22.94 3.99
C THR A 63 -20.19 -23.12 2.67
N GLY A 64 -20.68 -22.50 1.59
CA GLY A 64 -20.05 -22.50 0.27
C GLY A 64 -18.77 -21.65 0.19
N LYS A 65 -18.58 -20.74 1.15
CA LYS A 65 -17.50 -19.73 1.19
C LYS A 65 -17.53 -18.80 -0.01
N THR A 66 -18.71 -18.24 -0.30
CA THR A 66 -18.91 -17.40 -1.47
C THR A 66 -19.64 -16.11 -1.15
N VAL A 67 -19.27 -15.02 -1.81
CA VAL A 67 -20.04 -13.78 -1.87
C VAL A 67 -20.39 -13.50 -3.33
N ARG A 68 -21.68 -13.36 -3.64
CA ARG A 68 -22.17 -12.94 -4.97
C ARG A 68 -22.68 -11.51 -4.88
N ILE A 69 -22.17 -10.67 -5.76
CA ILE A 69 -22.50 -9.25 -5.85
C ILE A 69 -23.14 -9.00 -7.20
N THR A 70 -24.30 -8.36 -7.22
CA THR A 70 -24.90 -7.86 -8.45
C THR A 70 -24.27 -6.53 -8.80
N CYS A 71 -23.69 -6.45 -10.00
CA CYS A 71 -23.11 -5.24 -10.55
C CYS A 71 -23.75 -4.94 -11.90
N GLU A 72 -23.44 -3.76 -12.44
CA GLU A 72 -23.69 -3.43 -13.83
C GLU A 72 -22.41 -3.01 -14.54
N ALA A 73 -22.25 -3.39 -15.81
CA ALA A 73 -21.11 -2.99 -16.62
C ALA A 73 -21.14 -1.48 -16.91
N THR A 74 -19.98 -0.83 -16.90
CA THR A 74 -19.86 0.62 -17.20
C THR A 74 -19.91 0.93 -18.70
N GLY A 75 -19.63 -0.07 -19.54
CA GLY A 75 -19.47 0.12 -20.99
C GLY A 75 -18.07 0.61 -21.39
N MET A 76 -17.07 0.45 -20.53
CA MET A 76 -15.66 0.76 -20.80
C MET A 76 -15.18 0.14 -22.13
N LYS A 77 -14.40 0.90 -22.92
CA LYS A 77 -13.83 0.45 -24.19
C LYS A 77 -12.45 -0.17 -23.98
N LYS A 78 -12.04 -1.05 -24.90
CA LYS A 78 -10.71 -1.71 -24.89
C LYS A 78 -9.51 -0.76 -24.89
N THR A 79 -9.70 0.50 -25.25
CA THR A 79 -8.62 1.51 -25.25
C THR A 79 -8.53 2.29 -23.95
N ASP A 80 -9.59 2.26 -23.15
CA ASP A 80 -9.75 3.11 -21.97
C ASP A 80 -8.85 2.56 -20.84
N PRO A 81 -8.13 3.44 -20.12
CA PRO A 81 -7.43 3.04 -18.91
C PRO A 81 -8.40 2.41 -17.90
N ALA A 82 -8.02 1.27 -17.35
CA ALA A 82 -8.79 0.59 -16.31
C ALA A 82 -8.11 0.78 -14.96
N GLU A 83 -8.71 1.59 -14.10
CA GLU A 83 -8.25 1.87 -12.73
C GLU A 83 -8.89 0.97 -11.68
N PHE A 84 -10.15 0.60 -11.92
CA PHE A 84 -10.92 -0.20 -10.99
C PHE A 84 -11.59 -1.35 -11.73
N LEU A 85 -11.77 -2.46 -11.02
CA LEU A 85 -12.62 -3.54 -11.51
C LEU A 85 -14.06 -3.34 -11.05
N VAL A 86 -14.24 -2.87 -9.80
CA VAL A 86 -15.55 -2.62 -9.23
C VAL A 86 -15.49 -1.36 -8.36
N ILE A 87 -16.43 -0.44 -8.58
CA ILE A 87 -16.65 0.77 -7.79
C ILE A 87 -18.09 0.77 -7.24
N ALA A 88 -18.36 1.58 -6.22
CA ALA A 88 -19.72 1.74 -5.68
C ALA A 88 -20.60 2.66 -6.57
N GLU A 89 -21.92 2.59 -6.39
CA GLU A 89 -22.90 3.39 -7.15
C GLU A 89 -22.73 4.92 -7.02
N ASN A 90 -22.11 5.38 -5.93
CA ASN A 90 -21.90 6.80 -5.65
C ASN A 90 -20.55 7.34 -6.15
N SER A 91 -19.78 6.51 -6.86
CA SER A 91 -18.54 6.93 -7.50
C SER A 91 -18.82 7.71 -8.79
N ASP A 92 -17.96 8.69 -9.09
CA ASP A 92 -17.89 9.41 -10.36
C ASP A 92 -16.77 8.88 -11.28
N HIS A 93 -16.18 7.72 -10.97
CA HIS A 93 -15.08 7.09 -11.70
C HIS A 93 -15.53 5.92 -12.60
N ASP A 94 -16.76 5.92 -13.09
CA ASP A 94 -17.30 4.86 -13.95
C ASP A 94 -16.57 4.71 -15.29
N TYR A 95 -16.00 5.80 -15.80
CA TYR A 95 -15.19 5.82 -17.03
C TYR A 95 -13.87 5.05 -16.95
N GLU A 96 -13.41 4.71 -15.74
CA GLU A 96 -12.17 3.95 -15.49
C GLU A 96 -12.42 2.68 -14.66
N ALA A 97 -13.67 2.24 -14.53
CA ALA A 97 -14.05 0.99 -13.88
C ALA A 97 -14.70 -0.02 -14.83
N PHE A 98 -14.55 -1.33 -14.59
CA PHE A 98 -15.30 -2.35 -15.36
C PHE A 98 -16.79 -2.40 -14.99
N ALA A 99 -17.08 -2.23 -13.70
CA ALA A 99 -18.42 -2.42 -13.18
C ALA A 99 -18.75 -1.50 -12.00
N VAL A 100 -20.03 -1.17 -11.87
CA VAL A 100 -20.62 -0.50 -10.70
C VAL A 100 -21.37 -1.53 -9.87
N SER A 101 -20.99 -1.68 -8.60
CA SER A 101 -21.69 -2.53 -7.64
C SER A 101 -22.98 -1.89 -7.17
N LEU A 102 -24.07 -2.66 -7.16
CA LEU A 102 -25.36 -2.28 -6.56
C LEU A 102 -25.44 -2.64 -5.06
N ALA A 103 -24.34 -3.15 -4.49
CA ALA A 103 -24.12 -3.30 -3.05
C ALA A 103 -23.12 -2.26 -2.55
N LYS A 104 -23.24 -1.87 -1.28
CA LYS A 104 -22.30 -0.94 -0.64
C LYS A 104 -20.95 -1.61 -0.36
N PRO A 105 -19.84 -0.87 -0.44
CA PRO A 105 -18.52 -1.38 -0.04
C PRO A 105 -18.47 -1.97 1.37
N SER A 106 -19.10 -1.32 2.36
CA SER A 106 -19.19 -1.85 3.74
C SER A 106 -20.02 -3.13 3.86
N ASP A 107 -21.04 -3.32 3.02
CA ASP A 107 -21.82 -4.57 2.97
C ASP A 107 -20.98 -5.72 2.39
N ILE A 108 -20.16 -5.44 1.38
CA ILE A 108 -19.21 -6.41 0.81
C ILE A 108 -18.12 -6.78 1.82
N HIS A 109 -17.58 -5.80 2.56
CA HIS A 109 -16.66 -6.06 3.67
C HIS A 109 -17.27 -7.04 4.68
N LYS A 110 -18.48 -6.72 5.16
CA LYS A 110 -19.21 -7.55 6.12
C LYS A 110 -19.47 -8.96 5.58
N ALA A 111 -19.74 -9.09 4.27
CA ALA A 111 -19.95 -10.37 3.62
C ALA A 111 -18.69 -11.24 3.56
N LEU A 112 -17.53 -10.65 3.29
CA LEU A 112 -16.24 -11.35 3.31
C LEU A 112 -15.89 -11.84 4.73
N GLU A 113 -16.14 -11.01 5.75
CA GLU A 113 -16.03 -11.41 7.15
C GLU A 113 -17.00 -12.55 7.51
N PHE A 114 -18.25 -12.45 7.06
CA PHE A 114 -19.28 -13.47 7.29
C PHE A 114 -18.89 -14.85 6.76
N ILE A 115 -18.24 -14.91 5.59
CA ILE A 115 -17.72 -16.19 5.05
C ILE A 115 -16.41 -16.62 5.72
N GLY A 116 -15.86 -15.85 6.65
CA GLY A 116 -14.74 -16.22 7.51
C GLY A 116 -13.38 -15.66 7.09
N ILE A 117 -13.34 -14.67 6.19
CA ILE A 117 -12.11 -14.00 5.78
C ILE A 117 -11.91 -12.78 6.68
N LYS A 118 -10.74 -12.68 7.33
CA LYS A 118 -10.42 -11.51 8.15
C LYS A 118 -9.87 -10.38 7.26
N PRO A 119 -10.30 -9.12 7.46
CA PRO A 119 -9.69 -7.99 6.77
C PRO A 119 -8.24 -7.86 7.26
N GLY A 120 -7.34 -7.59 6.33
CA GLY A 120 -5.96 -7.32 6.65
C GLY A 120 -5.69 -5.83 6.85
N SER A 121 -4.76 -5.28 6.09
CA SER A 121 -4.40 -3.86 6.17
C SER A 121 -3.92 -3.37 4.80
N PRO A 122 -4.44 -2.23 4.31
CA PRO A 122 -4.05 -1.72 3.01
C PRO A 122 -2.61 -1.21 3.03
N ALA A 123 -2.00 -1.09 1.85
CA ALA A 123 -0.78 -0.29 1.72
C ALA A 123 -1.08 1.16 2.14
N ASN A 124 -0.17 1.76 2.89
CA ASN A 124 -0.27 3.13 3.37
C ASN A 124 1.16 3.67 3.57
N ALA A 125 1.59 4.51 2.63
CA ALA A 125 2.95 5.08 2.63
C ALA A 125 3.22 5.96 3.85
N ASP A 126 2.20 6.69 4.36
CA ASP A 126 2.33 7.53 5.56
C ASP A 126 2.62 6.71 6.82
N LYS A 127 2.22 5.43 6.81
CA LYS A 127 2.50 4.46 7.88
C LYS A 127 3.68 3.55 7.55
N LEU A 128 4.44 3.83 6.49
CA LEU A 128 5.56 3.02 6.01
C LEU A 128 5.18 1.57 5.69
N ARG A 129 3.91 1.35 5.30
CA ARG A 129 3.39 0.05 4.86
C ARG A 129 3.27 0.08 3.34
N PHE A 130 4.17 -0.61 2.66
CA PHE A 130 4.20 -0.58 1.19
C PHE A 130 3.55 -1.81 0.54
N TRP A 131 3.24 -2.83 1.34
CA TRP A 131 2.52 -4.02 0.89
C TRP A 131 1.11 -4.04 1.46
N PRO A 132 0.09 -4.36 0.67
CA PRO A 132 -1.20 -4.75 1.20
C PRO A 132 -1.06 -6.10 1.89
N LYS A 133 -1.64 -6.20 3.08
CA LYS A 133 -1.64 -7.38 3.93
C LYS A 133 -3.04 -7.94 4.01
N GLY A 134 -3.21 -9.25 3.91
CA GLY A 134 -4.51 -9.90 4.03
C GLY A 134 -4.58 -11.22 3.27
N GLU A 135 -5.68 -11.92 3.48
CA GLU A 135 -5.98 -13.16 2.77
C GLU A 135 -6.37 -12.89 1.31
N ARG A 136 -6.24 -13.91 0.46
CA ARG A 136 -6.54 -13.81 -0.97
C ARG A 136 -7.99 -14.13 -1.28
N VAL A 137 -8.56 -13.30 -2.15
CA VAL A 137 -9.90 -13.39 -2.70
C VAL A 137 -9.79 -13.58 -4.21
N ILE A 138 -10.37 -14.67 -4.67
CA ILE A 138 -10.55 -15.04 -6.07
C ILE A 138 -11.80 -14.34 -6.57
N ILE A 139 -11.61 -13.36 -7.47
CA ILE A 139 -12.68 -12.60 -8.08
C ILE A 139 -13.01 -13.18 -9.46
N THR A 140 -14.28 -13.53 -9.68
CA THR A 140 -14.76 -14.05 -10.96
C THR A 140 -15.98 -13.27 -11.41
N PHE A 141 -15.93 -12.76 -12.65
CA PHE A 141 -17.07 -12.12 -13.29
C PHE A 141 -17.88 -13.15 -14.06
N GLU A 142 -19.20 -13.08 -13.93
CA GLU A 142 -20.19 -13.93 -14.61
C GLU A 142 -21.21 -13.03 -15.31
N TRP A 143 -21.46 -13.26 -16.59
CA TRP A 143 -22.41 -12.44 -17.36
C TRP A 143 -23.02 -13.22 -18.50
N ASP A 144 -24.20 -12.78 -18.93
CA ASP A 144 -24.96 -13.38 -20.00
C ASP A 144 -24.65 -12.68 -21.32
N MET A 145 -24.30 -13.43 -22.37
CA MET A 145 -24.14 -12.90 -23.72
C MET A 145 -25.43 -13.09 -24.51
N PRO A 146 -26.11 -12.02 -24.95
CA PRO A 146 -27.30 -12.15 -25.79
C PRO A 146 -26.93 -12.76 -27.14
N GLU A 147 -27.72 -13.73 -27.62
CA GLU A 147 -27.53 -14.30 -28.94
C GLU A 147 -28.01 -13.26 -29.99
N ASN A 148 -27.15 -12.88 -30.93
CA ASN A 148 -27.44 -11.90 -31.99
C ASN A 148 -27.85 -10.48 -31.53
N GLY A 149 -27.57 -10.10 -30.28
CA GLY A 149 -27.90 -8.77 -29.75
C GLY A 149 -29.38 -8.60 -29.37
N ASP A 150 -30.17 -9.68 -29.36
CA ASP A 150 -31.54 -9.68 -28.86
C ASP A 150 -31.56 -10.10 -27.39
N ALA A 151 -32.08 -9.22 -26.52
CA ALA A 151 -32.10 -9.41 -25.07
C ALA A 151 -33.04 -10.54 -24.61
N ASP A 152 -33.94 -11.02 -25.48
CA ASP A 152 -34.96 -12.03 -25.15
C ASP A 152 -34.58 -13.47 -25.57
N THR A 153 -33.36 -13.70 -26.08
CA THR A 153 -32.88 -15.04 -26.49
C THR A 153 -32.06 -15.75 -25.40
N PRO A 154 -31.97 -17.10 -25.41
CA PRO A 154 -31.15 -17.84 -24.45
C PRO A 154 -29.70 -17.37 -24.52
N SER A 155 -29.22 -16.74 -23.46
CA SER A 155 -27.88 -16.19 -23.36
C SER A 155 -26.86 -17.29 -23.05
N GLU A 156 -25.70 -17.23 -23.70
CA GLU A 156 -24.53 -18.00 -23.26
C GLU A 156 -23.98 -17.34 -22.00
N ARG A 157 -24.04 -18.04 -20.85
CA ARG A 157 -23.42 -17.55 -19.61
C ARG A 157 -21.91 -17.70 -19.70
N ARG A 158 -21.20 -16.56 -19.65
CA ARG A 158 -19.74 -16.47 -19.64
C ARG A 158 -19.20 -16.25 -18.25
N ARG A 159 -17.93 -16.59 -18.08
CA ARG A 159 -17.20 -16.51 -16.82
C ARG A 159 -15.73 -16.21 -17.08
N ALA A 160 -15.14 -15.29 -16.32
CA ALA A 160 -13.72 -14.96 -16.41
C ALA A 160 -13.15 -14.51 -15.05
N ARG A 161 -11.89 -14.88 -14.80
CA ARG A 161 -11.11 -14.34 -13.67
C ARG A 161 -10.89 -12.85 -13.88
N ALA A 162 -11.00 -12.05 -12.83
CA ALA A 162 -10.78 -10.61 -12.89
C ALA A 162 -9.46 -10.23 -13.60
N GLU A 163 -8.39 -10.94 -13.29
CA GLU A 163 -7.04 -10.73 -13.83
C GLU A 163 -6.97 -10.98 -15.34
N SER A 164 -7.76 -11.93 -15.84
CA SER A 164 -7.84 -12.26 -17.28
C SER A 164 -8.60 -11.22 -18.10
N LEU A 165 -9.44 -10.40 -17.45
CA LEU A 165 -10.19 -9.31 -18.10
C LEU A 165 -9.34 -8.05 -18.32
N MET A 166 -8.15 -7.98 -17.72
CA MET A 166 -7.21 -6.86 -17.86
C MET A 166 -5.99 -7.29 -18.69
N MET A 167 -5.47 -6.37 -19.49
CA MET A 167 -4.22 -6.51 -20.24
C MET A 167 -3.26 -5.41 -19.83
N ASP A 168 -2.01 -5.80 -19.60
CA ASP A 168 -0.91 -4.89 -19.34
C ASP A 168 -0.24 -4.50 -20.67
N LYS A 169 -0.30 -3.22 -21.04
CA LYS A 169 0.20 -2.74 -22.35
C LYS A 169 1.71 -2.92 -22.53
N GLU A 170 2.47 -2.93 -21.44
CA GLU A 170 3.94 -3.04 -21.53
C GLU A 170 4.35 -4.49 -21.82
N THR A 171 3.69 -5.45 -21.17
CA THR A 171 3.98 -6.88 -21.38
C THR A 171 3.21 -7.51 -22.53
N GLY A 172 2.08 -6.91 -22.93
CA GLY A 172 1.17 -7.44 -23.95
C GLY A 172 0.40 -8.69 -23.49
N THR A 173 0.40 -8.99 -22.19
CA THR A 173 -0.26 -10.15 -21.60
C THR A 173 -1.31 -9.74 -20.58
N THR A 174 -2.21 -10.66 -20.24
CA THR A 174 -3.14 -10.46 -19.11
C THR A 174 -2.40 -10.45 -17.78
N LEU A 175 -3.05 -9.97 -16.73
CA LEU A 175 -2.46 -9.98 -15.39
C LEU A 175 -2.30 -11.42 -14.86
N PRO A 176 -1.30 -11.71 -14.01
CA PRO A 176 -1.18 -12.99 -13.32
C PRO A 176 -2.40 -13.24 -12.42
N GLU A 177 -2.88 -14.48 -12.34
CA GLU A 177 -4.02 -14.89 -11.52
C GLU A 177 -3.67 -15.06 -10.02
N ASP A 178 -3.09 -14.02 -9.42
CA ASP A 178 -2.63 -14.03 -8.03
C ASP A 178 -3.74 -13.75 -6.99
N GLY A 179 -4.97 -13.49 -7.44
CA GLY A 179 -6.07 -13.04 -6.61
C GLY A 179 -5.90 -11.60 -6.11
N PHE A 180 -6.85 -11.15 -5.30
CA PHE A 180 -6.86 -9.84 -4.66
C PHE A 180 -6.75 -9.98 -3.15
N VAL A 181 -6.20 -9.00 -2.48
CA VAL A 181 -6.00 -8.99 -1.03
C VAL A 181 -7.22 -8.36 -0.38
N PHE A 182 -7.88 -9.08 0.53
CA PHE A 182 -8.91 -8.46 1.37
C PHE A 182 -8.25 -7.60 2.45
N VAL A 183 -8.08 -6.33 2.11
CA VAL A 183 -7.47 -5.33 2.99
C VAL A 183 -8.51 -4.61 3.86
N GLY A 184 -9.81 -4.75 3.52
CA GLY A 184 -10.83 -3.82 3.99
C GLY A 184 -10.53 -2.41 3.48
N SER A 185 -11.22 -1.39 3.94
CA SER A 185 -10.88 0.02 3.62
C SER A 185 -10.50 0.75 4.91
N ALA A 186 -9.82 1.88 4.76
CA ALA A 186 -9.56 2.77 5.88
C ALA A 186 -10.86 3.16 6.62
N TRP A 187 -10.77 3.18 7.95
CA TRP A 187 -11.75 3.81 8.82
C TRP A 187 -11.22 5.18 9.22
N LEU A 188 -11.87 6.25 8.77
CA LEU A 188 -11.43 7.63 8.98
C LEU A 188 -12.33 8.32 9.98
N ASP A 189 -11.78 9.31 10.70
CA ASP A 189 -12.59 10.15 11.59
C ASP A 189 -13.50 11.06 10.76
N ASP A 190 -14.75 11.20 11.20
CA ASP A 190 -15.74 12.05 10.55
C ASP A 190 -15.50 13.52 10.97
N PRO A 191 -15.05 14.40 10.05
CA PRO A 191 -14.71 15.78 10.40
C PRO A 191 -15.95 16.58 10.84
N ASP A 192 -17.14 16.20 10.38
CA ASP A 192 -18.40 16.86 10.70
C ASP A 192 -19.03 16.29 11.98
N HIS A 193 -18.59 15.11 12.43
CA HIS A 193 -19.13 14.42 13.60
C HIS A 193 -18.02 13.87 14.51
N PRO A 194 -17.44 14.72 15.38
CA PRO A 194 -16.35 14.32 16.28
C PRO A 194 -16.66 13.04 17.07
N GLY A 195 -15.71 12.11 17.07
CA GLY A 195 -15.83 10.81 17.74
C GLY A 195 -16.58 9.74 16.94
N LYS A 196 -17.11 10.06 15.75
CA LYS A 196 -17.59 9.07 14.79
C LYS A 196 -16.52 8.79 13.75
N ARG A 197 -16.54 7.56 13.23
CA ARG A 197 -15.72 7.13 12.11
C ARG A 197 -16.61 6.69 10.96
N PHE A 198 -16.12 6.83 9.74
CA PHE A 198 -16.78 6.32 8.55
C PHE A 198 -15.82 5.42 7.76
N TYR A 199 -16.41 4.52 6.99
CA TYR A 199 -15.68 3.63 6.10
C TYR A 199 -15.34 4.38 4.81
N ALA A 200 -14.05 4.56 4.49
CA ALA A 200 -13.62 5.44 3.42
C ALA A 200 -14.24 5.07 2.06
N ALA A 201 -14.23 3.79 1.69
CA ALA A 201 -14.86 3.29 0.47
C ALA A 201 -16.34 3.69 0.31
N ASP A 202 -17.09 3.90 1.39
CA ASP A 202 -18.50 4.32 1.31
C ASP A 202 -18.68 5.82 1.03
N ARG A 203 -17.67 6.67 1.29
CA ARG A 203 -17.84 8.14 1.30
C ARG A 203 -16.82 8.94 0.49
N LEU A 204 -15.60 8.45 0.32
CA LEU A 204 -14.55 9.16 -0.41
C LEU A 204 -14.41 8.58 -1.82
N GLY A 205 -14.34 9.47 -2.82
CA GLY A 205 -13.99 9.10 -4.18
C GLY A 205 -12.58 8.51 -4.19
N PRO A 206 -12.35 7.36 -4.86
CA PRO A 206 -13.17 6.81 -5.93
C PRO A 206 -14.29 5.83 -5.50
N ASN A 207 -14.53 5.63 -4.19
CA ASN A 207 -15.44 4.61 -3.65
C ASN A 207 -15.13 3.19 -4.19
N ALA A 208 -13.83 2.89 -4.34
CA ALA A 208 -13.36 1.67 -4.95
C ALA A 208 -13.67 0.44 -4.08
N ILE A 209 -14.18 -0.61 -4.70
CA ILE A 209 -14.34 -1.93 -4.08
C ILE A 209 -13.16 -2.82 -4.45
N VAL A 210 -12.77 -2.82 -5.73
CA VAL A 210 -11.63 -3.59 -6.25
C VAL A 210 -10.73 -2.66 -7.06
N SER A 211 -9.56 -2.33 -6.51
CA SER A 211 -8.53 -1.54 -7.20
C SER A 211 -7.47 -2.44 -7.83
N HIS A 212 -6.93 -2.02 -8.99
CA HIS A 212 -5.80 -2.70 -9.63
C HIS A 212 -4.43 -2.10 -9.21
N TYR A 213 -4.45 -1.07 -8.38
CA TYR A 213 -3.29 -0.39 -7.81
C TYR A 213 -3.47 -0.25 -6.29
N ASN A 214 -2.38 -0.01 -5.57
CA ASN A 214 -2.45 0.11 -4.13
C ASN A 214 -3.16 1.39 -3.71
N ASP A 215 -4.32 1.21 -3.09
CA ASP A 215 -5.16 2.28 -2.57
C ASP A 215 -5.58 1.95 -1.14
N HIS A 216 -5.38 2.90 -0.24
CA HIS A 216 -5.73 2.70 1.17
C HIS A 216 -7.22 2.78 1.46
N GLU A 217 -8.02 3.23 0.49
CA GLU A 217 -9.46 3.40 0.58
C GLU A 217 -10.26 2.31 -0.16
N THR A 218 -9.59 1.41 -0.88
CA THR A 218 -10.27 0.28 -1.56
C THR A 218 -10.57 -0.87 -0.60
N VAL A 219 -11.53 -1.75 -0.91
CA VAL A 219 -11.84 -2.95 -0.10
C VAL A 219 -10.92 -4.13 -0.43
N LEU A 220 -10.61 -4.30 -1.73
CA LEU A 220 -9.81 -5.38 -2.30
C LEU A 220 -8.68 -4.76 -3.14
N ASP A 221 -7.44 -5.09 -2.80
CA ASP A 221 -6.23 -4.51 -3.39
C ASP A 221 -5.43 -5.58 -4.15
N VAL A 222 -4.50 -5.19 -5.02
CA VAL A 222 -3.59 -6.11 -5.71
C VAL A 222 -2.47 -6.59 -4.78
N PRO A 223 -2.00 -7.83 -4.91
CA PRO A 223 -1.03 -8.43 -3.98
C PRO A 223 0.41 -7.94 -4.14
N ARG A 224 0.63 -6.97 -5.02
CA ARG A 224 1.93 -6.44 -5.43
C ARG A 224 2.06 -4.98 -5.04
N GLN A 225 3.30 -4.50 -4.90
CA GLN A 225 3.55 -3.05 -4.86
C GLN A 225 3.24 -2.46 -6.23
N ALA A 226 2.14 -1.72 -6.32
CA ALA A 226 1.62 -1.07 -7.50
C ALA A 226 1.12 0.32 -7.12
N PRO A 227 2.00 1.27 -6.75
CA PRO A 227 1.58 2.64 -6.51
C PRO A 227 0.97 3.22 -7.79
N GLN A 228 -0.09 4.03 -7.69
CA GLN A 228 -0.85 4.54 -8.84
C GLN A 228 0.05 5.15 -9.93
N GLY A 229 1.03 5.99 -9.53
CA GLY A 229 1.96 6.63 -10.47
C GLY A 229 2.83 5.67 -11.31
N GLN A 230 2.91 4.39 -10.98
CA GLN A 230 3.62 3.37 -11.77
C GLN A 230 2.71 2.56 -12.70
N VAL A 231 1.41 2.54 -12.45
CA VAL A 231 0.44 1.72 -13.20
C VAL A 231 -0.58 2.54 -13.99
N TYR A 232 -0.71 3.83 -13.69
CA TYR A 232 -1.60 4.76 -14.40
C TYR A 232 -1.45 4.66 -15.92
N GLY A 233 -2.57 4.43 -16.62
CA GLY A 233 -2.64 4.34 -18.08
C GLY A 233 -2.01 3.09 -18.71
N ARG A 234 -1.40 2.20 -17.92
CA ARG A 234 -0.70 0.99 -18.40
C ARG A 234 -1.65 -0.18 -18.65
N GLN A 235 -2.76 -0.25 -17.93
CA GLN A 235 -3.68 -1.38 -17.98
C GLN A 235 -5.01 -1.01 -18.64
N VAL A 236 -5.52 -1.91 -19.47
CA VAL A 236 -6.76 -1.73 -20.26
C VAL A 236 -7.55 -3.05 -20.31
N PRO A 237 -8.82 -3.05 -20.73
CA PRO A 237 -9.55 -4.30 -20.94
C PRO A 237 -8.86 -5.24 -21.95
N SER A 238 -8.85 -6.54 -21.64
CA SER A 238 -8.31 -7.59 -22.51
C SER A 238 -9.32 -8.04 -23.58
N ASP A 239 -8.95 -9.02 -24.40
CA ASP A 239 -9.88 -9.64 -25.34
C ASP A 239 -10.98 -10.48 -24.68
N ALA A 240 -10.77 -10.93 -23.45
CA ALA A 240 -11.79 -11.64 -22.66
C ALA A 240 -12.87 -10.69 -22.11
N TYR A 241 -12.59 -9.39 -22.06
CA TYR A 241 -13.59 -8.38 -21.71
C TYR A 241 -14.57 -8.21 -22.88
N THR A 242 -15.74 -8.85 -22.75
CA THR A 242 -16.81 -8.83 -23.76
C THR A 242 -18.13 -8.33 -23.18
N PHE A 243 -18.09 -7.42 -22.21
CA PHE A 243 -19.31 -6.78 -21.71
C PHE A 243 -19.92 -5.97 -22.84
N THR A 244 -21.18 -6.26 -23.16
CA THR A 244 -21.78 -5.84 -24.43
C THR A 244 -22.33 -4.42 -24.37
N ASN A 245 -22.90 -4.02 -23.23
CA ASN A 245 -23.59 -2.73 -23.09
C ASN A 245 -23.34 -2.14 -21.70
N ALA A 246 -23.26 -0.81 -21.62
CA ALA A 246 -23.38 -0.10 -20.34
C ALA A 246 -24.73 -0.46 -19.68
N GLY A 247 -24.74 -0.65 -18.37
CA GLY A 247 -25.93 -1.06 -17.63
C GLY A 247 -26.29 -2.55 -17.75
N GLN A 248 -25.52 -3.37 -18.48
CA GLN A 248 -25.70 -4.83 -18.49
C GLN A 248 -25.49 -5.38 -17.08
N ILE A 249 -26.44 -6.14 -16.56
CA ILE A 249 -26.28 -6.83 -15.28
C ILE A 249 -25.18 -7.90 -15.41
N ILE A 250 -24.25 -7.86 -14.47
CA ILE A 250 -23.20 -8.85 -14.30
C ILE A 250 -23.17 -9.29 -12.83
N GLU A 251 -22.68 -10.49 -12.57
CA GLU A 251 -22.48 -11.00 -11.23
C GLU A 251 -20.98 -11.14 -10.95
N VAL A 252 -20.55 -10.60 -9.80
CA VAL A 252 -19.18 -10.76 -9.31
C VAL A 252 -19.21 -11.77 -8.17
N LEU A 253 -18.52 -12.89 -8.36
CA LEU A 253 -18.30 -13.90 -7.35
C LEU A 253 -16.95 -13.69 -6.68
N LEU A 254 -16.96 -13.61 -5.34
CA LEU A 254 -15.80 -13.57 -4.48
C LEU A 254 -15.70 -14.87 -3.67
N GLU A 255 -14.52 -15.49 -3.69
CA GLU A 255 -14.24 -16.73 -2.94
C GLU A 255 -12.87 -16.61 -2.28
N PRO A 256 -12.63 -17.15 -1.07
CA PRO A 256 -11.28 -17.24 -0.55
C PRO A 256 -10.48 -18.19 -1.43
N GLU A 257 -9.20 -17.88 -1.64
CA GLU A 257 -8.29 -18.79 -2.33
C GLU A 257 -8.23 -20.16 -1.62
N TYR A 258 -8.12 -20.14 -0.30
CA TYR A 258 -8.13 -21.34 0.53
C TYR A 258 -9.46 -21.49 1.25
N ARG A 259 -10.24 -22.51 0.87
CA ARG A 259 -11.50 -22.87 1.54
C ARG A 259 -11.30 -23.84 2.71
N ASP A 260 -10.11 -24.41 2.83
CA ASP A 260 -9.74 -25.40 3.84
C ASP A 260 -9.16 -24.79 5.13
N GLY A 261 -9.18 -23.46 5.25
CA GLY A 261 -8.68 -22.73 6.40
C GLY A 261 -7.17 -22.48 6.40
N ARG A 262 -6.44 -22.87 5.34
CA ARG A 262 -5.06 -22.40 5.14
C ARG A 262 -5.03 -20.88 5.04
N GLN A 263 -3.93 -20.29 5.50
CA GLN A 263 -3.74 -18.83 5.51
C GLN A 263 -2.55 -18.46 4.64
N ARG A 264 -2.73 -17.42 3.83
CA ARG A 264 -1.63 -16.74 3.14
C ARG A 264 -0.78 -15.99 4.13
N VAL A 265 -1.36 -15.26 5.09
CA VAL A 265 -0.58 -14.39 5.96
C VAL A 265 0.29 -15.19 6.94
N ALA A 266 1.58 -14.91 6.97
CA ALA A 266 2.51 -15.37 8.00
C ALA A 266 3.14 -14.15 8.68
N ASP A 267 2.71 -13.86 9.90
CA ASP A 267 3.24 -12.75 10.69
C ASP A 267 4.55 -13.14 11.36
N ILE A 268 5.66 -12.59 10.87
CA ILE A 268 7.01 -12.93 11.31
C ILE A 268 7.66 -11.72 11.96
N ARG A 269 8.20 -11.90 13.17
CA ARG A 269 9.19 -10.98 13.74
C ARG A 269 10.58 -11.51 13.43
N LEU A 270 11.39 -10.71 12.75
CA LEU A 270 12.80 -10.99 12.51
C LEU A 270 13.61 -10.13 13.48
N LYS A 271 14.13 -10.75 14.54
CA LYS A 271 15.10 -10.07 15.41
C LYS A 271 16.50 -10.26 14.89
N ILE A 272 17.28 -9.20 14.92
CA ILE A 272 18.68 -9.22 14.51
C ILE A 272 19.53 -8.59 15.62
N ALA A 273 20.49 -9.35 16.13
CA ALA A 273 21.37 -8.91 17.22
C ALA A 273 22.82 -9.30 16.94
N PRO A 274 23.81 -8.67 17.59
CA PRO A 274 25.17 -9.21 17.57
C PRO A 274 25.17 -10.69 18.00
N ALA A 275 25.93 -11.52 17.29
CA ALA A 275 26.10 -12.91 17.65
C ALA A 275 26.72 -13.05 19.05
N PRO A 276 26.45 -14.14 19.79
CA PRO A 276 27.07 -14.36 21.09
C PRO A 276 28.60 -14.27 21.04
N GLY A 277 29.20 -13.43 21.89
CA GLY A 277 30.64 -13.16 21.90
C GLY A 277 31.12 -12.14 20.87
N ARG A 278 30.20 -11.49 20.14
CA ARG A 278 30.47 -10.42 19.16
C ARG A 278 29.80 -9.10 19.52
N GLU A 279 29.33 -8.95 20.76
CA GLU A 279 28.51 -7.82 21.21
C GLU A 279 29.16 -6.45 20.91
N ASP A 280 30.47 -6.33 21.09
CA ASP A 280 31.22 -5.08 20.86
C ASP A 280 31.97 -5.06 19.52
N THR A 281 32.00 -6.19 18.79
CA THR A 281 32.86 -6.36 17.60
C THR A 281 32.10 -6.67 16.32
N ALA A 282 30.76 -6.80 16.37
CA ALA A 282 29.95 -7.08 15.21
C ALA A 282 30.05 -5.94 14.18
N SER A 283 30.63 -6.24 13.02
CA SER A 283 30.93 -5.25 11.98
C SER A 283 30.40 -5.64 10.60
N THR A 284 29.95 -6.88 10.46
CA THR A 284 29.40 -7.45 9.22
C THR A 284 28.14 -8.28 9.51
N ILE A 285 27.39 -8.63 8.46
CA ILE A 285 26.24 -9.54 8.56
C ILE A 285 26.66 -10.94 9.11
N ALA A 286 27.92 -11.35 8.92
CA ALA A 286 28.39 -12.63 9.44
C ALA A 286 28.58 -12.63 10.98
N ASP A 287 28.57 -11.45 11.61
CA ASP A 287 28.73 -11.29 13.05
C ASP A 287 27.40 -11.13 13.80
N VAL A 288 26.25 -11.34 13.12
CA VAL A 288 24.92 -11.23 13.75
C VAL A 288 24.22 -12.57 13.88
N ALA A 289 23.32 -12.64 14.86
CA ALA A 289 22.34 -13.69 15.05
C ALA A 289 20.97 -13.22 14.53
N PHE A 290 20.23 -14.16 13.94
CA PHE A 290 18.85 -14.00 13.50
C PHE A 290 17.94 -14.86 14.38
N GLU A 291 16.78 -14.33 14.75
CA GLU A 291 15.70 -15.09 15.37
C GLU A 291 14.40 -14.79 14.62
N LEU A 292 13.78 -15.83 14.06
CA LEU A 292 12.50 -15.77 13.36
C LEU A 292 11.40 -16.28 14.28
N ILE A 293 10.43 -15.41 14.58
CA ILE A 293 9.30 -15.73 15.46
C ILE A 293 8.01 -15.53 14.68
N GLU A 294 7.17 -16.55 14.59
CA GLU A 294 5.82 -16.46 14.04
C GLU A 294 4.80 -16.13 15.13
N GLY A 295 3.92 -15.17 14.83
CA GLY A 295 2.93 -14.67 15.78
C GLY A 295 3.60 -14.07 17.02
N GLU A 296 3.11 -14.45 18.20
CA GLU A 296 3.62 -13.89 19.46
C GLU A 296 4.84 -14.64 20.04
N SER A 297 5.05 -15.92 19.70
CA SER A 297 6.03 -16.74 20.42
C SER A 297 6.61 -17.97 19.69
N THR A 298 6.12 -18.33 18.50
CA THR A 298 6.56 -19.56 17.84
C THR A 298 7.91 -19.33 17.14
N VAL A 299 9.01 -19.79 17.73
CA VAL A 299 10.34 -19.68 17.10
C VAL A 299 10.44 -20.65 15.92
N LEU A 300 10.60 -20.12 14.71
CA LEU A 300 10.77 -20.90 13.47
C LEU A 300 12.23 -21.26 13.19
N ALA A 301 13.15 -20.38 13.55
CA ALA A 301 14.59 -20.58 13.45
C ALA A 301 15.34 -19.57 14.34
N GLY A 302 16.56 -19.94 14.75
CA GLY A 302 17.48 -19.07 15.45
C GLY A 302 18.93 -19.49 15.23
N GLY A 303 19.84 -18.54 15.07
CA GLY A 303 21.25 -18.83 14.88
C GLY A 303 22.02 -17.72 14.15
N ASN A 304 23.28 -17.98 13.83
CA ASN A 304 24.17 -17.01 13.17
C ASN A 304 24.33 -17.29 11.66
N ASP A 305 23.48 -18.14 11.08
CA ASP A 305 23.52 -18.48 9.66
C ASP A 305 22.36 -17.84 8.91
N LEU A 306 22.71 -16.95 7.97
CA LEU A 306 21.78 -16.30 7.07
C LEU A 306 21.02 -17.31 6.19
N LYS A 307 21.64 -18.45 5.86
CA LYS A 307 21.02 -19.48 5.02
C LYS A 307 19.85 -20.15 5.72
N ASP A 308 19.95 -20.37 7.02
CA ASP A 308 18.87 -20.98 7.80
C ASP A 308 17.65 -20.05 7.84
N MET A 309 17.87 -18.74 8.01
CA MET A 309 16.82 -17.74 7.92
C MET A 309 16.14 -17.75 6.53
N LEU A 310 16.94 -17.75 5.45
CA LEU A 310 16.41 -17.80 4.09
C LEU A 310 15.61 -19.07 3.81
N ALA A 311 16.08 -20.22 4.27
CA ALA A 311 15.39 -21.50 4.10
C ALA A 311 14.00 -21.52 4.77
N VAL A 312 13.81 -20.78 5.87
CA VAL A 312 12.48 -20.61 6.49
C VAL A 312 11.57 -19.80 5.58
N PHE A 313 12.04 -18.67 5.03
CA PHE A 313 11.23 -17.85 4.13
C PHE A 313 10.88 -18.58 2.82
N GLU A 314 11.84 -19.31 2.26
CA GLU A 314 11.60 -20.16 1.07
C GLU A 314 10.53 -21.21 1.35
N ARG A 315 10.58 -21.87 2.52
CA ARG A 315 9.56 -22.85 2.92
C ARG A 315 8.18 -22.21 3.06
N LEU A 316 8.08 -21.07 3.73
CA LEU A 316 6.80 -20.35 3.86
C LEU A 316 6.23 -19.99 2.48
N ALA A 317 7.07 -19.47 1.58
CA ALA A 317 6.66 -19.14 0.22
C ALA A 317 6.22 -20.38 -0.58
N SER A 318 6.96 -21.50 -0.48
CA SER A 318 6.60 -22.75 -1.16
C SER A 318 5.32 -23.39 -0.62
N ASP A 319 5.02 -23.15 0.65
CA ASP A 319 3.77 -23.57 1.30
C ASP A 319 2.58 -22.67 0.91
N GLY A 320 2.80 -21.70 0.02
CA GLY A 320 1.79 -20.77 -0.46
C GLY A 320 1.43 -19.69 0.57
N ARG A 321 2.37 -19.33 1.45
CA ARG A 321 2.24 -18.26 2.46
C ARG A 321 3.09 -17.05 2.09
N ASP A 322 2.66 -15.88 2.55
CA ASP A 322 3.32 -14.59 2.42
C ASP A 322 3.90 -14.17 3.78
N PRO A 323 5.23 -14.19 3.96
CA PRO A 323 5.87 -13.68 5.17
C PRO A 323 5.75 -12.15 5.25
N PHE A 324 4.97 -11.66 6.21
CA PHE A 324 4.92 -10.25 6.61
C PHE A 324 5.87 -10.06 7.78
N VAL A 325 6.99 -9.38 7.53
CA VAL A 325 8.15 -9.38 8.43
C VAL A 325 8.26 -8.03 9.14
N THR A 326 8.08 -8.02 10.46
CA THR A 326 8.48 -6.90 11.32
C THR A 326 9.95 -7.07 11.70
N LEU A 327 10.76 -6.10 11.30
CA LEU A 327 12.20 -6.06 11.63
C LEU A 327 12.43 -5.47 13.02
N ASP A 328 13.22 -6.16 13.84
CA ASP A 328 13.60 -5.71 15.18
C ASP A 328 15.13 -5.70 15.28
N LEU A 329 15.72 -4.51 15.20
CA LEU A 329 17.17 -4.32 15.23
C LEU A 329 17.65 -4.10 16.66
N ASP A 330 18.59 -4.93 17.12
CA ASP A 330 19.19 -4.76 18.44
C ASP A 330 19.90 -3.40 18.52
N PRO A 331 19.70 -2.63 19.60
CA PRO A 331 20.27 -1.29 19.74
C PRO A 331 21.82 -1.26 19.71
N ARG A 332 22.50 -2.38 19.91
CA ARG A 332 23.97 -2.50 19.87
C ARG A 332 24.53 -2.70 18.46
N LEU A 333 23.69 -2.95 17.45
CA LEU A 333 24.14 -3.11 16.08
C LEU A 333 24.83 -1.83 15.59
N LYS A 334 25.91 -1.99 14.83
CA LYS A 334 26.61 -0.90 14.15
C LYS A 334 25.81 -0.43 12.93
N LEU A 335 25.87 0.87 12.60
CA LEU A 335 25.14 1.42 11.46
C LEU A 335 25.56 0.80 10.12
N LYS A 336 26.83 0.40 9.99
CA LYS A 336 27.32 -0.37 8.84
C LYS A 336 26.54 -1.67 8.65
N VAL A 337 26.32 -2.41 9.75
CA VAL A 337 25.58 -3.68 9.71
C VAL A 337 24.12 -3.43 9.36
N ALA A 338 23.49 -2.40 9.92
CA ALA A 338 22.12 -2.01 9.55
C ALA A 338 22.00 -1.67 8.06
N LYS A 339 22.95 -0.91 7.50
CA LYS A 339 23.03 -0.59 6.06
C LYS A 339 23.16 -1.85 5.20
N ASP A 340 24.12 -2.72 5.52
CA ASP A 340 24.36 -3.94 4.75
C ASP A 340 23.14 -4.88 4.79
N LEU A 341 22.53 -5.04 5.98
CA LEU A 341 21.28 -5.77 6.15
C LEU A 341 20.15 -5.17 5.32
N SER A 342 20.01 -3.84 5.30
CA SER A 342 18.95 -3.19 4.53
C SER A 342 19.10 -3.40 3.02
N LEU A 343 20.32 -3.37 2.49
CA LEU A 343 20.59 -3.69 1.09
C LEU A 343 20.24 -5.15 0.77
N PHE A 344 20.59 -6.07 1.66
CA PHE A 344 20.22 -7.47 1.53
C PHE A 344 18.70 -7.69 1.58
N LEU A 345 18.02 -7.15 2.60
CA LEU A 345 16.57 -7.27 2.80
C LEU A 345 15.80 -6.72 1.60
N ARG A 346 16.27 -5.62 1.00
CA ARG A 346 15.69 -5.05 -0.21
C ARG A 346 15.68 -6.03 -1.39
N SER A 347 16.66 -6.93 -1.48
CA SER A 347 16.73 -7.92 -2.56
C SER A 347 15.68 -9.03 -2.44
N ILE A 348 15.14 -9.25 -1.23
CA ILE A 348 14.14 -10.26 -0.94
C ILE A 348 12.76 -9.69 -0.57
N ASP A 349 12.64 -8.37 -0.37
CA ASP A 349 11.37 -7.63 -0.21
C ASP A 349 10.63 -7.49 -1.55
N ARG A 350 10.04 -8.60 -2.02
CA ARG A 350 9.40 -8.75 -3.35
C ARG A 350 8.31 -9.82 -3.33
N ILE A 351 7.52 -9.89 -4.41
CA ILE A 351 6.57 -10.99 -4.62
C ILE A 351 7.33 -12.32 -4.62
N GLY A 352 6.80 -13.31 -3.90
CA GLY A 352 7.45 -14.61 -3.70
C GLY A 352 8.65 -14.58 -2.73
N GLY A 353 8.96 -13.42 -2.15
CA GLY A 353 9.94 -13.25 -1.07
C GLY A 353 9.26 -12.87 0.25
N ILE A 354 9.76 -11.84 0.92
CA ILE A 354 9.17 -11.30 2.15
C ILE A 354 8.49 -9.94 1.89
N ARG A 355 7.66 -9.51 2.83
CA ARG A 355 6.97 -8.21 2.82
C ARG A 355 7.31 -7.49 4.11
N ILE A 356 8.19 -6.50 4.05
CA ILE A 356 8.61 -5.81 5.29
C ILE A 356 7.50 -4.88 5.77
N GLU A 357 7.04 -5.13 7.00
CA GLU A 357 6.03 -4.35 7.71
C GLU A 357 6.63 -3.03 8.28
N PRO A 358 5.79 -2.06 8.68
CA PRO A 358 6.25 -0.88 9.40
C PRO A 358 7.14 -1.23 10.61
N PRO A 359 8.14 -0.39 10.93
CA PRO A 359 9.05 -0.67 12.02
C PRO A 359 8.33 -0.57 13.37
N PRO A 360 8.82 -1.27 14.42
CA PRO A 360 8.39 -1.02 15.78
C PRO A 360 8.59 0.44 16.19
N ALA A 361 7.81 0.90 17.18
CA ALA A 361 7.96 2.25 17.72
C ALA A 361 9.42 2.50 18.18
N GLY A 362 9.97 3.64 17.79
CA GLY A 362 11.35 4.01 18.11
C GLY A 362 12.42 3.36 17.21
N GLN A 363 12.03 2.66 16.14
CA GLN A 363 12.95 2.15 15.12
C GLN A 363 12.69 2.81 13.76
N LEU A 364 13.72 2.88 12.93
CA LEU A 364 13.64 3.32 11.55
C LEU A 364 13.17 2.19 10.64
N TYR A 365 12.49 2.54 9.55
CA TYR A 365 12.18 1.57 8.51
C TYR A 365 13.46 1.14 7.81
N TYR A 366 13.57 -0.14 7.45
CA TYR A 366 14.86 -0.68 6.98
C TYR A 366 15.42 0.07 5.77
N LYS A 367 14.56 0.51 4.83
CA LYS A 367 15.01 1.26 3.64
C LYS A 367 15.72 2.56 4.01
N SER A 368 15.48 3.13 5.19
CA SER A 368 16.15 4.33 5.69
C SER A 368 17.67 4.24 5.58
N PHE A 369 18.27 3.06 5.70
CA PHE A 369 19.73 2.86 5.59
C PHE A 369 20.25 2.62 4.15
N SER A 370 19.37 2.72 3.15
CA SER A 370 19.71 2.56 1.73
C SER A 370 19.19 3.74 0.87
N PRO A 371 19.45 4.99 1.27
CA PRO A 371 19.00 6.15 0.49
C PRO A 371 19.65 6.21 -0.89
N GLY A 372 18.99 6.91 -1.82
CA GLY A 372 19.57 7.19 -3.13
C GLY A 372 20.71 8.20 -3.01
N GLU A 373 21.85 7.93 -3.65
CA GLU A 373 23.04 8.80 -3.62
C GLU A 373 22.78 10.23 -4.11
N ALA A 374 21.76 10.44 -4.95
CA ALA A 374 21.33 11.76 -5.40
C ALA A 374 20.93 12.69 -4.23
N LEU A 375 20.54 12.15 -3.07
CA LEU A 375 20.23 12.94 -1.87
C LEU A 375 21.49 13.56 -1.22
N ARG A 376 22.70 13.15 -1.63
CA ARG A 376 23.94 13.80 -1.18
C ARG A 376 24.27 15.06 -1.98
N ASP A 377 23.77 15.15 -3.22
CA ASP A 377 24.13 16.21 -4.15
C ASP A 377 23.16 17.38 -4.03
N ARG A 378 23.43 18.30 -3.10
CA ARG A 378 22.61 19.50 -2.88
C ARG A 378 22.41 20.32 -4.17
N ALA A 379 23.42 20.37 -5.05
CA ALA A 379 23.39 21.24 -6.22
C ALA A 379 22.42 20.75 -7.30
N ASN A 380 22.21 19.43 -7.38
CA ASN A 380 21.33 18.79 -8.37
C ASN A 380 20.09 18.16 -7.74
N ALA A 381 19.93 18.23 -6.42
CA ALA A 381 18.76 17.70 -5.72
C ALA A 381 17.51 18.48 -6.14
N VAL A 382 16.44 17.75 -6.44
CA VAL A 382 15.11 18.31 -6.74
C VAL A 382 14.47 18.91 -5.49
N VAL A 383 14.85 18.38 -4.31
CA VAL A 383 14.34 18.80 -3.00
C VAL A 383 15.50 18.83 -2.01
N HIS A 384 15.47 19.78 -1.07
CA HIS A 384 16.49 19.92 -0.04
C HIS A 384 15.93 19.57 1.35
N PRO A 385 15.94 18.28 1.74
CA PRO A 385 15.49 17.87 3.07
C PRO A 385 16.41 18.43 4.14
N TRP A 386 15.92 18.47 5.38
CA TRP A 386 16.75 18.86 6.53
C TRP A 386 17.86 17.85 6.73
N GLU A 387 19.07 18.33 7.00
CA GLU A 387 20.21 17.45 7.21
C GLU A 387 20.62 17.45 8.69
N LEU A 388 20.88 16.27 9.25
CA LEU A 388 21.51 16.08 10.55
C LEU A 388 22.83 15.35 10.35
N ARG A 389 23.95 16.02 10.59
CA ARG A 389 25.27 15.37 10.56
C ARG A 389 25.72 15.09 11.98
N LEU A 390 25.87 13.82 12.30
CA LEU A 390 26.40 13.35 13.57
C LEU A 390 27.89 13.05 13.42
N MET A 391 28.65 13.36 14.46
CA MET A 391 30.06 13.00 14.59
C MET A 391 30.22 12.30 15.93
N GLN A 392 31.13 11.32 15.97
CA GLN A 392 31.49 10.63 17.18
C GLN A 392 33.00 10.78 17.43
N ASP A 393 33.35 11.33 18.59
CA ASP A 393 34.73 11.40 19.08
C ASP A 393 34.77 10.73 20.45
N ASN A 394 35.44 9.58 20.52
CA ASN A 394 35.35 8.65 21.65
C ASN A 394 33.89 8.27 21.95
N ASP A 395 33.41 8.50 23.18
CA ASP A 395 32.02 8.26 23.60
C ASP A 395 31.13 9.50 23.48
N LYS A 396 31.65 10.61 22.94
CA LYS A 396 30.89 11.85 22.80
C LYS A 396 30.36 11.98 21.38
N ILE A 397 29.04 12.13 21.27
CA ILE A 397 28.36 12.40 20.00
C ILE A 397 27.98 13.88 19.94
N THR A 398 28.28 14.52 18.82
CA THR A 398 27.86 15.89 18.51
C THR A 398 27.12 15.91 17.18
N GLY A 399 26.24 16.90 17.01
CA GLY A 399 25.45 17.06 15.79
C GLY A 399 25.53 18.46 15.21
N THR A 400 25.29 18.56 13.91
CA THR A 400 25.00 19.81 13.21
C THR A 400 23.72 19.63 12.40
N LEU A 401 22.77 20.52 12.60
CA LEU A 401 21.57 20.62 11.75
C LEU A 401 21.84 21.61 10.63
N THR A 402 21.68 21.17 9.39
CA THR A 402 21.88 22.00 8.20
C THR A 402 20.55 22.15 7.46
N PHE A 403 20.23 23.41 7.13
CA PHE A 403 19.06 23.79 6.36
C PHE A 403 19.53 24.41 5.05
N VAL A 404 18.86 24.07 3.95
CA VAL A 404 19.20 24.56 2.62
C VAL A 404 17.96 25.22 2.06
N ASP A 405 18.05 26.53 1.83
CA ASP A 405 16.97 27.37 1.35
C ASP A 405 17.26 27.85 -0.09
N ASP A 406 16.26 27.82 -0.96
CA ASP A 406 16.34 28.41 -2.30
C ASP A 406 16.14 29.92 -2.22
N VAL A 407 17.19 30.67 -2.56
CA VAL A 407 17.15 32.14 -2.59
C VAL A 407 17.13 32.62 -4.02
N LEU A 408 15.98 33.15 -4.44
CA LEU A 408 15.82 33.82 -5.73
C LEU A 408 16.49 35.19 -5.68
N ASN A 409 17.48 35.39 -6.55
CA ASN A 409 18.01 36.71 -6.83
C ASN A 409 17.01 37.49 -7.70
N GLU A 410 16.29 38.45 -7.12
CA GLU A 410 15.26 39.23 -7.83
C GLU A 410 15.80 40.04 -9.02
N GLN A 411 17.10 40.36 -9.04
CA GLN A 411 17.71 41.16 -10.11
C GLN A 411 18.13 40.31 -11.31
N THR A 412 18.62 39.09 -11.07
CA THR A 412 19.08 38.18 -12.14
C THR A 412 18.06 37.11 -12.49
N GLY A 413 17.09 36.85 -11.62
CA GLY A 413 16.16 35.72 -11.69
C GLY A 413 16.83 34.37 -11.40
N GLU A 414 18.08 34.35 -10.96
CA GLU A 414 18.82 33.13 -10.64
C GLU A 414 18.48 32.65 -9.24
N VAL A 415 18.25 31.35 -9.08
CA VAL A 415 18.09 30.71 -7.77
C VAL A 415 19.46 30.24 -7.29
N THR A 416 19.80 30.59 -6.06
CA THR A 416 21.03 30.16 -5.38
C THR A 416 20.69 29.45 -4.08
N LEU A 417 21.50 28.48 -3.69
CA LEU A 417 21.32 27.75 -2.43
C LEU A 417 21.96 28.51 -1.28
N GLN A 418 21.15 28.86 -0.28
CA GLN A 418 21.65 29.34 1.00
C GLN A 418 21.68 28.18 2.01
N VAL A 419 22.88 27.84 2.46
CA VAL A 419 23.10 26.79 3.46
C VAL A 419 23.30 27.44 4.82
N THR A 420 22.52 27.03 5.82
CA THR A 420 22.64 27.51 7.20
C THR A 420 22.85 26.33 8.16
N ASP A 421 23.97 26.37 8.88
CA ASP A 421 24.34 25.35 9.87
C ASP A 421 24.04 25.83 11.29
N TYR A 422 23.45 24.93 12.09
CA TYR A 422 23.18 25.13 13.50
C TYR A 422 23.89 24.03 14.29
N PRO A 423 24.94 24.39 15.06
CA PRO A 423 25.56 23.45 15.99
C PRO A 423 24.51 22.95 16.98
N ALA A 424 24.42 21.63 17.13
CA ALA A 424 23.49 20.97 18.02
C ALA A 424 24.22 19.81 18.72
N SER A 425 25.03 20.20 19.70
CA SER A 425 25.89 19.30 20.46
C SER A 425 25.12 18.48 21.51
N THR A 426 23.88 18.87 21.84
CA THR A 426 22.99 18.12 22.74
C THR A 426 21.60 17.90 22.13
N LEU A 427 20.84 16.96 22.72
CA LEU A 427 19.45 16.68 22.31
C LEU A 427 18.53 17.89 22.52
N GLU A 428 18.73 18.64 23.60
CA GLU A 428 17.97 19.86 23.88
C GLU A 428 18.25 20.94 22.84
N GLU A 429 19.50 21.02 22.34
CA GLU A 429 19.87 21.94 21.27
C GLU A 429 19.19 21.56 19.94
N ILE A 430 19.19 20.26 19.59
CA ILE A 430 18.45 19.78 18.42
C ILE A 430 16.98 20.14 18.53
N GLY A 431 16.33 19.78 19.65
CA GLY A 431 14.91 20.07 19.87
C GLY A 431 14.60 21.56 19.71
N ARG A 432 15.43 22.44 20.29
CA ARG A 432 15.26 23.90 20.19
C ARG A 432 15.37 24.40 18.75
N VAL A 433 16.33 23.91 17.99
CA VAL A 433 16.52 24.32 16.59
C VAL A 433 15.36 23.83 15.72
N LEU A 434 14.92 22.58 15.90
CA LEU A 434 13.76 22.03 15.20
C LEU A 434 12.50 22.84 15.50
N GLU A 435 12.20 23.11 16.78
CA GLU A 435 11.06 23.93 17.19
C GLU A 435 11.11 25.35 16.64
N MET A 436 12.29 25.96 16.60
CA MET A 436 12.49 27.28 16.02
C MET A 436 12.14 27.26 14.54
N LYS A 437 12.74 26.36 13.75
CA LYS A 437 12.51 26.27 12.30
C LYS A 437 11.08 25.85 11.95
N ASP A 438 10.49 24.93 12.71
CA ASP A 438 9.08 24.55 12.55
C ASP A 438 8.12 25.73 12.71
N LYS A 439 8.43 26.74 13.52
CA LYS A 439 7.59 27.93 13.65
C LYS A 439 7.65 28.84 12.42
N PHE A 440 8.74 28.82 11.68
CA PHE A 440 8.96 29.70 10.52
C PHE A 440 8.62 29.03 9.18
N ASP A 441 8.80 27.70 9.04
CA ASP A 441 8.71 26.99 7.77
C ASP A 441 7.43 26.13 7.61
N ARG A 442 6.47 26.24 8.54
CA ARG A 442 5.35 25.30 8.72
C ARG A 442 4.34 25.11 7.57
N PRO A 443 4.14 25.99 6.57
CA PRO A 443 3.20 25.68 5.50
C PRO A 443 3.80 24.87 4.34
N LEU A 444 5.13 24.72 4.24
CA LEU A 444 5.80 24.19 3.04
C LEU A 444 6.96 23.22 3.31
N GLY A 445 7.34 22.99 4.57
CA GLY A 445 8.49 22.16 4.93
C GLY A 445 8.33 20.69 4.52
N LEU A 446 9.33 20.16 3.80
CA LEU A 446 9.45 18.73 3.51
C LEU A 446 9.45 17.92 4.82
N ILE A 447 8.59 16.92 4.92
CA ILE A 447 8.48 16.00 6.08
C ILE A 447 9.59 14.92 6.10
N VAL A 448 10.74 15.24 5.48
CA VAL A 448 11.87 14.35 5.21
C VAL A 448 13.13 14.92 5.83
N ALA A 449 13.91 14.08 6.52
CA ALA A 449 15.25 14.40 6.99
C ALA A 449 16.29 13.41 6.46
N VAL A 450 17.51 13.88 6.23
CA VAL A 450 18.67 13.08 5.85
C VAL A 450 19.69 13.16 6.97
N VAL A 451 20.15 12.00 7.44
CA VAL A 451 21.08 11.87 8.56
C VAL A 451 22.39 11.30 8.03
N PHE A 452 23.50 11.95 8.35
CA PHE A 452 24.84 11.46 8.09
C PHE A 452 25.46 11.06 9.42
N ALA A 453 25.94 9.83 9.55
CA ALA A 453 26.50 9.33 10.80
C ALA A 453 27.66 8.34 10.55
N PRO A 454 28.64 8.24 11.46
CA PRO A 454 29.72 7.26 11.37
C PRO A 454 29.19 5.82 11.28
N ALA A 455 29.79 5.01 10.42
CA ALA A 455 29.37 3.64 10.16
C ALA A 455 29.58 2.71 11.37
N ASP A 456 30.53 3.06 12.25
CA ASP A 456 30.84 2.37 13.51
C ASP A 456 30.02 2.87 14.71
N MET A 457 29.16 3.87 14.50
CA MET A 457 28.19 4.28 15.50
C MET A 457 27.20 3.14 15.78
N GLU A 458 26.78 3.00 17.04
CA GLU A 458 25.72 2.05 17.40
C GLU A 458 24.35 2.61 17.06
N TYR A 459 23.42 1.73 16.71
CA TYR A 459 22.06 2.09 16.37
C TYR A 459 21.33 2.82 17.50
N ARG A 460 21.52 2.42 18.77
CA ARG A 460 21.00 3.14 19.94
C ARG A 460 21.46 4.59 20.00
N ALA A 461 22.71 4.82 19.60
CA ALA A 461 23.33 6.12 19.69
C ALA A 461 22.78 7.04 18.61
N LEU A 462 22.60 6.54 17.39
CA LEU A 462 21.85 7.22 16.32
C LEU A 462 20.42 7.56 16.77
N MET A 463 19.67 6.56 17.25
CA MET A 463 18.26 6.73 17.60
C MET A 463 18.03 7.73 18.73
N THR A 464 19.02 7.92 19.60
CA THR A 464 18.98 8.96 20.64
C THR A 464 18.76 10.36 20.05
N TYR A 465 19.42 10.67 18.93
CA TYR A 465 19.32 11.96 18.25
C TYR A 465 18.20 12.00 17.21
N VAL A 466 18.05 10.92 16.44
CA VAL A 466 17.04 10.80 15.37
C VAL A 466 15.62 10.73 15.95
N GLY A 467 15.44 10.18 17.16
CA GLY A 467 14.13 10.12 17.82
C GLY A 467 13.43 11.49 17.90
N LYS A 468 14.20 12.56 18.16
CA LYS A 468 13.65 13.92 18.22
C LYS A 468 13.28 14.47 16.83
N VAL A 469 14.02 14.07 15.80
CA VAL A 469 13.72 14.43 14.41
C VAL A 469 12.44 13.73 13.93
N LEU A 470 12.25 12.46 14.31
CA LEU A 470 11.07 11.67 13.93
C LEU A 470 9.75 12.25 14.45
N GLU A 471 9.75 12.98 15.56
CA GLU A 471 8.56 13.65 16.09
C GLU A 471 7.94 14.64 15.09
N THR A 472 8.77 15.23 14.24
CA THR A 472 8.33 16.27 13.30
C THR A 472 8.62 15.92 11.84
N ARG A 473 9.47 14.93 11.56
CA ARG A 473 9.82 14.42 10.21
C ARG A 473 9.76 12.89 10.22
N PRO A 474 8.61 12.28 9.91
CA PRO A 474 8.44 10.83 9.98
C PRO A 474 9.27 10.06 8.94
N THR A 475 9.73 10.72 7.87
CA THR A 475 10.61 10.08 6.87
C THR A 475 12.06 10.47 7.13
N VAL A 476 12.88 9.49 7.51
CA VAL A 476 14.32 9.69 7.75
C VAL A 476 15.14 8.76 6.86
N TRP A 477 16.15 9.33 6.21
CA TRP A 477 17.18 8.61 5.47
C TRP A 477 18.50 8.69 6.22
N VAL A 478 19.29 7.63 6.22
CA VAL A 478 20.55 7.52 6.95
C VAL A 478 21.67 7.09 6.01
N PHE A 479 22.68 7.93 5.91
CA PHE A 479 23.96 7.62 5.30
C PHE A 479 24.97 7.24 6.39
N ALA A 480 25.31 5.94 6.46
CA ALA A 480 26.43 5.47 7.26
C ALA A 480 27.75 5.75 6.51
N GLU A 481 28.54 6.69 7.03
CA GLU A 481 29.79 7.20 6.44
C GLU A 481 31.01 6.54 7.10
N GLU A 482 32.02 6.23 6.29
CA GLU A 482 33.27 5.62 6.77
C GLU A 482 34.23 6.62 7.41
#